data_AF-A0A4Q7YVM8-F1
#
_entry.id   AF-A0A4Q7YVM8-F1
#
_cell.length_a   1.000
_cell.length_b   1.000
_cell.length_c   1.000
_cell.angle_alpha   90.00
_cell.angle_beta   90.00
_cell.angle_gamma   90.00
#
_symmetry.space_group_name_H-M   'P 1'
#
loop_
_entity.id
_entity.type
_entity.pdbx_description
1 polymer ?
#
loop_
_entity_poly.entity_id
_entity_poly.type
_entity_poly.pdbx_seq_one_letter_code
_entity_poly.pdbx_strand_id
1 'polypeptide(L)'
;MALPPGQMLSFPMRKFSFYALASLGLCASLHAFENPRVDVKIANRQNNETDYTYQVPGHASSQTNDSASCYSSGNSAHCSGSGITNTTVTAPHDVLMHLTGATFTLLLQDGRMAVVNCESKFQERFAGRAGNRRSCRIPLMDDVQAEFKGNSAKLFWVVSLDGKKTESETYKILAVIPKLQSQP
;
A
#
# COMPACT_ATOMS: atom_id res chain seq x y z
N MET A 1 -48.92 -50.88 -14.04
CA MET A 1 -50.24 -50.20 -13.96
C MET A 1 -49.98 -48.71 -14.16
N ALA A 2 -50.14 -48.18 -15.37
CA ALA A 2 -51.39 -47.80 -16.03
C ALA A 2 -51.87 -46.38 -15.60
N LEU A 3 -51.69 -45.45 -16.56
CA LEU A 3 -52.24 -44.10 -16.87
C LEU A 3 -53.54 -43.64 -16.14
N PRO A 4 -53.92 -42.32 -16.08
CA PRO A 4 -53.85 -41.38 -17.22
C PRO A 4 -53.62 -39.86 -16.96
N PRO A 5 -53.47 -39.08 -18.05
CA PRO A 5 -53.26 -37.64 -18.09
C PRO A 5 -54.54 -36.82 -18.36
N GLY A 6 -54.41 -35.49 -18.24
CA GLY A 6 -55.25 -34.53 -18.95
C GLY A 6 -56.19 -33.71 -18.06
N GLN A 7 -56.00 -32.39 -18.06
CA GLN A 7 -56.98 -31.47 -18.65
C GLN A 7 -56.42 -30.04 -18.78
N MET A 8 -56.31 -29.62 -20.04
CA MET A 8 -56.22 -28.23 -20.50
C MET A 8 -57.60 -27.58 -20.32
N LEU A 9 -57.67 -26.37 -19.74
CA LEU A 9 -58.73 -25.42 -20.08
C LEU A 9 -58.15 -24.00 -20.21
N SER A 10 -58.20 -23.53 -21.44
CA SER A 10 -57.94 -22.16 -21.88
C SER A 10 -59.09 -21.25 -21.42
N PHE A 11 -58.78 -20.07 -20.89
CA PHE A 11 -59.69 -18.93 -20.85
C PHE A 11 -58.93 -17.60 -21.05
N PRO A 12 -59.58 -16.57 -21.63
CA PRO A 12 -58.97 -15.59 -22.53
C PRO A 12 -58.38 -14.33 -21.87
N MET A 13 -57.54 -13.64 -22.67
CA MET A 13 -57.03 -12.29 -22.44
C MET A 13 -58.10 -11.31 -21.91
N ARG A 14 -57.80 -10.66 -20.78
CA ARG A 14 -58.36 -9.36 -20.43
C ARG A 14 -57.22 -8.35 -20.31
N LYS A 15 -57.25 -7.38 -21.23
CA LYS A 15 -56.43 -6.17 -21.24
C LYS A 15 -56.60 -5.45 -19.90
N PHE A 16 -55.51 -5.28 -19.15
CA PHE A 16 -55.47 -4.34 -18.03
C PHE A 16 -54.54 -3.19 -18.35
N SER A 17 -55.17 -2.02 -18.28
CA SER A 17 -54.70 -0.70 -18.63
C SER A 17 -53.63 -0.18 -17.67
N PHE A 18 -52.73 0.61 -18.23
CA PHE A 18 -51.76 1.54 -17.65
C PHE A 18 -51.98 1.97 -16.20
N TYR A 19 -50.96 1.79 -15.36
CA TYR A 19 -50.50 2.81 -14.41
C TYR A 19 -48.97 2.73 -14.27
N ALA A 20 -48.28 3.65 -14.96
CA ALA A 20 -46.85 3.89 -14.77
C ALA A 20 -46.68 4.74 -13.50
N LEU A 21 -46.32 4.10 -12.39
CA LEU A 21 -45.81 4.80 -11.21
C LEU A 21 -44.30 4.96 -11.38
N ALA A 22 -43.89 6.16 -11.82
CA ALA A 22 -42.51 6.60 -11.80
C ALA A 22 -42.07 6.83 -10.34
N SER A 23 -41.45 5.82 -9.73
CA SER A 23 -40.72 6.00 -8.48
C SER A 23 -39.38 6.68 -8.79
N LEU A 24 -39.24 7.94 -8.36
CA LEU A 24 -37.97 8.65 -8.31
C LEU A 24 -36.99 7.87 -7.42
N GLY A 25 -36.08 7.13 -8.06
CA GLY A 25 -34.93 6.54 -7.40
C GLY A 25 -33.97 7.63 -6.94
N LEU A 26 -34.03 7.95 -5.65
CA LEU A 26 -32.98 8.72 -4.98
C LEU A 26 -31.74 7.82 -4.86
N CYS A 27 -30.95 7.73 -5.93
CA CYS A 27 -29.60 7.17 -5.86
C CYS A 27 -28.73 8.11 -5.03
N ALA A 28 -28.69 7.90 -3.71
CA ALA A 28 -27.59 8.38 -2.90
C ALA A 28 -26.34 7.62 -3.38
N SER A 29 -25.54 8.27 -4.22
CA SER A 29 -24.19 7.82 -4.56
C SER A 29 -23.36 7.87 -3.28
N LEU A 30 -23.37 6.76 -2.54
CA LEU A 30 -22.31 6.41 -1.60
C LEU A 30 -21.03 6.30 -2.43
N HIS A 31 -20.31 7.41 -2.59
CA HIS A 31 -18.92 7.36 -3.00
C HIS A 31 -18.19 6.58 -1.92
N ALA A 32 -17.97 5.29 -2.17
CA ALA A 32 -16.97 4.55 -1.45
C ALA A 32 -15.65 5.27 -1.73
N PHE A 33 -15.18 6.02 -0.73
CA PHE A 33 -13.86 6.64 -0.77
C PHE A 33 -12.85 5.49 -0.70
N GLU A 34 -12.52 4.92 -1.87
CA GLU A 34 -11.42 3.99 -1.99
C GLU A 34 -10.15 4.81 -1.78
N ASN A 35 -9.40 4.48 -0.72
CA ASN A 35 -8.17 5.21 -0.46
C ASN A 35 -7.20 4.93 -1.62
N PRO A 36 -6.58 5.95 -2.20
CA PRO A 36 -5.66 5.75 -3.30
C PRO A 36 -4.46 4.91 -2.83
N ARG A 37 -4.05 3.96 -3.65
CA ARG A 37 -2.78 3.24 -3.46
C ARG A 37 -1.64 4.16 -3.86
N VAL A 38 -0.62 4.22 -3.02
CA VAL A 38 0.57 5.04 -3.23
C VAL A 38 1.77 4.12 -3.33
N ASP A 39 2.64 4.34 -4.31
CA ASP A 39 3.91 3.60 -4.39
C ASP A 39 4.84 4.09 -3.28
N VAL A 40 5.36 3.15 -2.49
CA VAL A 40 6.29 3.42 -1.40
C VAL A 40 7.49 2.50 -1.53
N LYS A 41 8.62 2.96 -1.00
CA LYS A 41 9.84 2.16 -0.95
C LYS A 41 10.12 1.70 0.47
N ILE A 42 10.42 0.42 0.66
CA ILE A 42 10.84 -0.11 1.95
C ILE A 42 12.31 0.26 2.15
N ALA A 43 12.57 1.19 3.08
CA ALA A 43 13.90 1.66 3.41
C ALA A 43 14.60 0.75 4.44
N ASN A 44 13.83 0.09 5.31
CA ASN A 44 14.36 -0.85 6.30
C ASN A 44 13.34 -1.94 6.63
N ARG A 45 13.85 -3.15 6.90
CA ARG A 45 13.10 -4.33 7.30
C ARG A 45 13.68 -4.94 8.56
N GLN A 46 12.83 -5.21 9.54
CA GLN A 46 13.17 -6.04 10.68
C GLN A 46 12.03 -7.01 10.96
N ASN A 47 12.37 -8.28 11.20
CA ASN A 47 11.39 -9.31 11.49
C ASN A 47 11.94 -10.23 12.56
N ASN A 48 11.26 -10.31 13.69
CA ASN A 48 11.55 -11.28 14.74
C ASN A 48 10.26 -11.60 15.50
N GLU A 49 10.05 -12.87 15.81
CA GLU A 49 8.88 -13.32 16.58
C GLU A 49 9.03 -13.06 18.08
N THR A 50 10.27 -12.90 18.54
CA THR A 50 10.62 -12.44 19.89
C THR A 50 10.69 -10.91 19.91
N ASP A 51 10.46 -10.33 21.09
CA ASP A 51 10.57 -8.88 21.29
C ASP A 51 11.95 -8.35 20.86
N TYR A 52 11.95 -7.26 20.10
CA TYR A 52 13.15 -6.60 19.64
C TYR A 52 12.99 -5.08 19.69
N THR A 53 14.13 -4.43 19.85
CA THR A 53 14.27 -2.98 19.71
C THR A 53 14.40 -2.62 18.24
N TYR A 54 13.51 -1.75 17.76
CA TYR A 54 13.58 -1.19 16.41
C TYR A 54 14.21 0.21 16.42
N GLN A 55 15.23 0.43 15.60
CA GLN A 55 15.79 1.77 15.35
C GLN A 55 15.36 2.27 13.98
N VAL A 56 14.89 3.51 13.91
CA VAL A 56 14.52 4.12 12.62
C VAL A 56 15.78 4.65 11.96
N PRO A 57 16.18 4.14 10.78
CA PRO A 57 17.39 4.60 10.13
C PRO A 57 17.31 6.07 9.74
N GLY A 58 18.44 6.74 9.78
CA GLY A 58 18.61 8.02 9.10
C GLY A 58 18.59 7.83 7.59
N HIS A 59 18.16 8.86 6.85
CA HIS A 59 18.20 8.85 5.39
C HIS A 59 18.87 10.12 4.88
N ALA A 60 19.62 10.01 3.79
CA ALA A 60 20.17 11.14 3.07
C ALA A 60 19.55 11.22 1.68
N SER A 61 19.06 12.39 1.28
CA SER A 61 18.59 12.66 -0.07
C SER A 61 19.41 13.80 -0.66
N SER A 62 20.03 13.54 -1.81
CA SER A 62 20.85 14.53 -2.53
C SER A 62 20.19 14.87 -3.84
N GLN A 63 20.05 16.17 -4.10
CA GLN A 63 19.60 16.70 -5.38
C GLN A 63 20.70 17.56 -5.97
N THR A 64 21.12 17.22 -7.19
CA THR A 64 22.16 17.92 -7.92
C THR A 64 21.53 18.68 -9.08
N ASN A 65 21.82 19.98 -9.17
CA ASN A 65 21.53 20.79 -10.33
C ASN A 65 22.86 21.07 -11.05
N ASP A 66 23.01 20.52 -12.26
CA ASP A 66 24.19 20.70 -13.08
C ASP A 66 23.88 21.57 -14.30
N SER A 67 24.83 22.43 -14.66
CA SER A 67 24.85 23.12 -15.94
C SER A 67 26.18 22.83 -16.62
N ALA A 68 26.14 22.37 -17.86
CA ALA A 68 27.33 22.13 -18.67
C ALA A 68 27.19 22.90 -19.99
N SER A 69 28.22 23.69 -20.30
CA SER A 69 28.36 24.36 -21.58
C SER A 69 29.45 23.67 -22.40
N CYS A 70 29.11 23.35 -23.64
CA CYS A 70 30.02 22.71 -24.58
C CYS A 70 30.15 23.57 -25.82
N TYR A 71 31.38 23.74 -26.30
CA TYR A 71 31.65 24.33 -27.61
C TYR A 71 32.68 23.48 -28.36
N SER A 72 32.61 23.54 -29.68
CA SER A 72 33.52 22.82 -30.57
C SER A 72 34.46 23.81 -31.24
N SER A 73 35.75 23.48 -31.25
CA SER A 73 36.80 24.19 -31.96
C SER A 73 37.60 23.18 -32.77
N GLY A 74 37.47 23.21 -34.10
CA GLY A 74 38.12 22.26 -35.01
C GLY A 74 37.67 20.80 -34.75
N ASN A 75 38.62 19.91 -34.48
CA ASN A 75 38.36 18.50 -34.15
C ASN A 75 38.26 18.24 -32.62
N SER A 76 38.21 19.29 -31.81
CA SER A 76 38.15 19.19 -30.35
C SER A 76 36.87 19.81 -29.78
N ALA A 77 36.18 19.07 -28.91
CA ALA A 77 35.05 19.55 -28.14
C ALA A 77 35.51 19.86 -26.71
N HIS A 78 35.25 21.09 -26.25
CA HIS A 78 35.51 21.52 -24.89
C HIS A 78 34.20 21.72 -24.16
N CYS A 79 34.02 20.96 -23.08
CA CYS A 79 32.88 21.07 -22.19
C CYS A 79 33.36 21.52 -20.81
N SER A 80 32.72 22.54 -20.26
CA SER A 80 32.90 22.97 -18.88
C SER A 80 31.54 23.02 -18.21
N GLY A 81 31.41 22.38 -17.06
CA GLY A 81 30.18 22.40 -16.30
C GLY A 81 30.43 22.70 -14.83
N SER A 82 29.43 23.29 -14.19
CA SER A 82 29.40 23.52 -12.76
C SER A 82 28.09 22.97 -12.21
N GLY A 83 28.22 22.32 -11.05
CA GLY A 83 27.15 21.66 -10.34
C GLY A 83 27.00 22.18 -8.93
N ILE A 84 25.75 22.26 -8.45
CA ILE A 84 25.46 22.43 -7.03
C ILE A 84 24.71 21.19 -6.56
N THR A 85 25.31 20.46 -5.62
CA THR A 85 24.67 19.33 -4.94
C THR A 85 24.18 19.78 -3.58
N ASN A 86 22.86 19.74 -3.39
CA ASN A 86 22.25 19.93 -2.07
C ASN A 86 21.95 18.56 -1.46
N THR A 87 22.56 18.28 -0.31
CA THR A 87 22.30 17.05 0.45
C THR A 87 21.51 17.38 1.70
N THR A 88 20.36 16.72 1.85
CA THR A 88 19.56 16.71 3.08
C THR A 88 19.81 15.41 3.82
N VAL A 89 20.11 15.48 5.12
CA VAL A 89 20.34 14.32 5.97
C VAL A 89 19.34 14.34 7.12
N THR A 90 18.57 13.27 7.25
CA THR A 90 17.72 12.98 8.40
C THR A 90 18.48 12.03 9.31
N ALA A 91 18.72 12.45 10.55
CA ALA A 91 19.38 11.61 11.55
C ALA A 91 18.52 10.39 11.92
N PRO A 92 19.14 9.24 12.26
CA PRO A 92 18.43 8.12 12.83
C PRO A 92 17.63 8.56 14.06
N HIS A 93 16.42 8.04 14.24
CA HIS A 93 15.63 8.29 15.42
C HIS A 93 15.76 7.10 16.37
N ASP A 94 16.34 7.36 17.55
CA ASP A 94 16.43 6.42 18.66
C ASP A 94 15.10 6.39 19.42
N VAL A 95 14.05 5.86 18.78
CA VAL A 95 12.84 5.47 19.48
C VAL A 95 12.95 3.97 19.74
N LEU A 96 13.45 3.60 20.92
CA LEU A 96 13.48 2.22 21.39
C LEU A 96 12.03 1.73 21.57
N MET A 97 11.49 1.08 20.54
CA MET A 97 10.19 0.42 20.59
C MET A 97 10.40 -1.08 20.73
N HIS A 98 9.74 -1.67 21.73
CA HIS A 98 9.62 -3.12 21.92
C HIS A 98 8.54 -3.65 20.98
N LEU A 99 8.96 -4.29 19.90
CA LEU A 99 8.08 -4.77 18.84
C LEU A 99 8.24 -6.29 18.68
N THR A 100 7.16 -6.95 18.27
CA THR A 100 7.19 -8.34 17.80
C THR A 100 6.60 -8.41 16.40
N GLY A 101 7.03 -9.38 15.61
CA GLY A 101 6.63 -9.58 14.23
C GLY A 101 7.46 -8.75 13.23
N ALA A 102 6.81 -8.24 12.19
CA ALA A 102 7.47 -7.60 11.06
C ALA A 102 7.28 -6.08 11.06
N THR A 103 8.39 -5.35 11.18
CA THR A 103 8.43 -3.89 11.16
C THR A 103 9.14 -3.37 9.90
N PHE A 104 8.54 -2.36 9.27
CA PHE A 104 9.10 -1.69 8.10
C PHE A 104 9.15 -0.18 8.30
N THR A 105 10.20 0.43 7.73
CA THR A 105 10.22 1.87 7.45
C THR A 105 9.86 2.06 5.98
N LEU A 106 8.72 2.68 5.72
CA LEU A 106 8.23 3.01 4.37
C LEU A 106 8.63 4.44 4.04
N LEU A 107 9.37 4.64 2.96
CA LEU A 107 9.64 5.93 2.38
C LEU A 107 8.52 6.29 1.41
N LEU A 108 7.83 7.39 1.70
CA LEU A 108 6.78 7.95 0.86
C LEU A 108 7.41 8.82 -0.24
N GLN A 109 6.68 9.03 -1.34
CA GLN A 109 7.14 9.86 -2.47
C GLN A 109 7.39 11.32 -2.08
N ASP A 110 6.74 11.80 -1.02
CA ASP A 110 6.94 13.14 -0.47
C ASP A 110 8.19 13.26 0.41
N GLY A 111 8.93 12.16 0.62
CA GLY A 111 10.12 12.07 1.44
C GLY A 111 9.86 11.89 2.94
N ARG A 112 8.60 11.75 3.37
CA ARG A 112 8.28 11.32 4.74
C ARG A 112 8.57 9.83 4.90
N MET A 113 8.79 9.41 6.14
CA MET A 113 8.92 7.99 6.47
C MET A 113 7.80 7.56 7.40
N ALA A 114 7.16 6.43 7.10
CA ALA A 114 6.17 5.81 7.99
C ALA A 114 6.74 4.51 8.56
N VAL A 115 6.77 4.39 9.88
CA VAL A 115 7.13 3.16 10.57
C VAL A 115 5.87 2.34 10.78
N VAL A 116 5.84 1.13 10.24
CA VAL A 116 4.68 0.23 10.31
C VAL A 116 5.09 -1.12 10.90
N ASN A 117 4.25 -1.70 11.76
CA ASN A 117 4.49 -3.01 12.35
C ASN A 117 3.28 -3.94 12.18
N CYS A 118 3.55 -5.20 11.85
CA CYS A 118 2.60 -6.29 11.92
C CYS A 118 3.03 -7.21 13.05
N GLU A 119 2.27 -7.16 14.15
CA GLU A 119 2.34 -8.16 15.20
C GLU A 119 1.71 -9.46 14.68
N SER A 120 2.37 -10.59 14.94
CA SER A 120 1.93 -11.89 14.44
C SER A 120 0.55 -12.24 14.99
N LYS A 121 -0.40 -12.44 14.07
CA LYS A 121 -1.83 -12.51 14.38
C LYS A 121 -2.18 -13.90 14.92
N PHE A 122 -2.82 -13.93 16.08
CA PHE A 122 -3.45 -15.15 16.61
C PHE A 122 -4.60 -15.58 15.69
N GLN A 123 -4.54 -16.81 15.15
CA GLN A 123 -5.61 -17.45 14.41
C GLN A 123 -6.35 -18.44 15.33
N GLU A 124 -7.51 -18.03 15.83
CA GLU A 124 -8.33 -18.89 16.72
C GLU A 124 -8.92 -20.11 15.99
N ARG A 125 -8.96 -20.11 14.66
CA ARG A 125 -9.92 -20.96 13.93
C ARG A 125 -9.58 -22.45 13.85
N PHE A 126 -8.38 -22.90 14.21
CA PHE A 126 -8.02 -24.33 14.03
C PHE A 126 -7.01 -24.93 15.03
N ALA A 127 -6.57 -24.21 16.04
CA ALA A 127 -5.73 -24.78 17.09
C ALA A 127 -6.41 -24.53 18.42
N GLY A 128 -6.60 -25.59 19.22
CA GLY A 128 -7.23 -25.50 20.54
C GLY A 128 -6.46 -24.62 21.52
N ARG A 129 -6.36 -25.03 22.80
CA ARG A 129 -5.71 -24.24 23.87
C ARG A 129 -4.27 -23.72 23.58
N ALA A 130 -3.59 -24.28 22.59
CA ALA A 130 -2.30 -23.80 22.07
C ALA A 130 -2.53 -23.11 20.72
N GLY A 131 -2.98 -21.86 20.71
CA GLY A 131 -3.50 -21.24 19.50
C GLY A 131 -2.46 -21.00 18.40
N ASN A 132 -2.95 -20.95 17.17
CA ASN A 132 -2.15 -20.92 15.95
C ASN A 132 -1.71 -19.48 15.68
N ARG A 133 -0.44 -19.15 15.87
CA ARG A 133 0.09 -17.82 15.55
C ARG A 133 0.52 -17.82 14.08
N ARG A 134 -0.07 -16.97 13.24
CA ARG A 134 0.42 -16.79 11.85
C ARG A 134 1.50 -15.72 11.82
N SER A 135 2.66 -16.04 11.27
CA SER A 135 3.69 -15.04 10.97
C SER A 135 3.15 -14.06 9.91
N CYS A 136 3.58 -12.80 9.98
CA CYS A 136 3.18 -11.77 9.02
C CYS A 136 3.79 -12.05 7.65
N ARG A 137 3.05 -11.78 6.58
CA ARG A 137 3.57 -11.90 5.21
C ARG A 137 4.45 -10.69 4.89
N ILE A 138 5.68 -10.95 4.49
CA ILE A 138 6.71 -9.92 4.26
C ILE A 138 7.01 -9.85 2.75
N PRO A 139 6.94 -8.68 2.11
CA PRO A 139 7.39 -8.50 0.74
C PRO A 139 8.90 -8.68 0.62
N LEU A 140 9.35 -9.41 -0.41
CA LEU A 140 10.77 -9.60 -0.72
C LEU A 140 11.39 -8.42 -1.47
N MET A 141 10.59 -7.61 -2.16
CA MET A 141 11.04 -6.43 -2.92
C MET A 141 10.76 -5.13 -2.20
N ASP A 142 11.59 -4.12 -2.51
CA ASP A 142 11.58 -2.81 -1.85
C ASP A 142 10.45 -1.91 -2.35
N ASP A 143 10.11 -1.99 -3.63
CA ASP A 143 9.05 -1.20 -4.23
C ASP A 143 7.71 -1.91 -4.06
N VAL A 144 6.82 -1.30 -3.29
CA VAL A 144 5.49 -1.85 -2.96
C VAL A 144 4.43 -0.77 -3.02
N GLN A 145 3.16 -1.18 -3.13
CA GLN A 145 2.03 -0.26 -3.03
C GLN A 145 1.49 -0.28 -1.60
N ALA A 146 1.16 0.90 -1.06
CA ALA A 146 0.55 1.05 0.24
C ALA A 146 -0.79 1.79 0.14
N GLU A 147 -1.78 1.27 0.84
CA GLU A 147 -3.03 1.96 1.12
C GLU A 147 -3.05 2.35 2.60
N PHE A 148 -3.14 3.65 2.88
CA PHE A 148 -3.18 4.17 4.24
C PHE A 148 -4.63 4.44 4.65
N LYS A 149 -5.07 3.84 5.76
CA LYS A 149 -6.41 4.02 6.32
C LYS A 149 -6.34 4.18 7.83
N GLY A 150 -6.54 5.40 8.31
CA GLY A 150 -6.46 5.72 9.74
C GLY A 150 -5.07 5.39 10.31
N ASN A 151 -5.01 4.47 11.27
CA ASN A 151 -3.79 4.00 11.91
C ASN A 151 -3.21 2.71 11.27
N SER A 152 -3.69 2.33 10.09
CA SER A 152 -3.32 1.09 9.43
C SER A 152 -2.78 1.37 8.02
N ALA A 153 -1.78 0.60 7.61
CA ALA A 153 -1.21 0.60 6.27
C ALA A 153 -1.34 -0.81 5.68
N LYS A 154 -2.05 -0.95 4.57
CA LYS A 154 -2.13 -2.21 3.84
C LYS A 154 -1.12 -2.18 2.69
N LEU A 155 -0.14 -3.08 2.77
CA LEU A 155 0.87 -3.24 1.73
C LEU A 155 0.38 -4.23 0.69
N PHE A 156 0.69 -3.96 -0.57
CA PHE A 156 0.39 -4.77 -1.74
C PHE A 156 1.67 -4.96 -2.55
N TRP A 157 1.94 -6.20 -2.94
CA TRP A 157 3.16 -6.52 -3.65
C TRP A 157 2.94 -7.72 -4.57
N VAL A 158 3.58 -7.71 -5.73
CA VAL A 158 3.55 -8.81 -6.71
C VAL A 158 4.37 -10.01 -6.22
N VAL A 159 3.82 -11.23 -6.32
CA VAL A 159 4.52 -12.48 -5.96
C VAL A 159 4.77 -13.42 -7.15
N SER A 160 4.17 -13.15 -8.31
CA SER A 160 4.41 -13.91 -9.53
C SER A 160 5.42 -13.22 -10.44
N LEU A 161 6.28 -14.00 -11.10
CA LEU A 161 7.14 -13.52 -12.19
C LEU A 161 6.33 -12.84 -13.31
N ASP A 162 5.10 -13.31 -13.55
CA ASP A 162 4.19 -12.74 -14.57
C ASP A 162 3.55 -11.40 -14.18
N GLY A 163 3.79 -10.87 -12.97
CA GLY A 163 3.15 -9.63 -12.50
C GLY A 163 1.68 -9.76 -12.05
N LYS A 164 1.02 -10.88 -12.33
CA LYS A 164 -0.44 -11.04 -12.18
C LYS A 164 -0.91 -11.35 -10.77
N LYS A 165 -0.12 -12.06 -9.97
CA LYS A 165 -0.47 -12.41 -8.59
C LYS A 165 0.07 -11.35 -7.65
N THR A 166 -0.82 -10.72 -6.90
CA THR A 166 -0.48 -9.79 -5.83
C THR A 166 -0.86 -10.40 -4.48
N GLU A 167 -0.02 -10.18 -3.49
CA GLU A 167 -0.33 -10.44 -2.10
C GLU A 167 -0.52 -9.12 -1.36
N SER A 168 -1.18 -9.22 -0.21
CA SER A 168 -1.33 -8.06 0.67
C SER A 168 -1.32 -8.46 2.13
N GLU A 169 -0.85 -7.54 2.97
CA GLU A 169 -0.86 -7.69 4.43
C GLU A 169 -1.05 -6.31 5.07
N THR A 170 -1.79 -6.26 6.17
CA THR A 170 -2.11 -5.02 6.89
C THR A 170 -1.24 -4.90 8.13
N TYR A 171 -0.55 -3.76 8.20
CA TYR A 171 0.35 -3.31 9.25
C TYR A 171 -0.28 -2.14 10.01
N LYS A 172 0.08 -1.98 11.28
CA LYS A 172 -0.28 -0.83 12.10
C LYS A 172 0.79 0.25 11.95
N ILE A 173 0.37 1.49 11.74
CA ILE A 173 1.28 2.64 11.69
C ILE A 173 1.66 2.98 13.13
N LEU A 174 2.96 2.99 13.41
CA LEU A 174 3.53 3.33 14.72
C LEU A 174 3.93 4.79 14.78
N ALA A 175 4.56 5.30 13.72
CA ALA A 175 5.03 6.67 13.64
C ALA A 175 5.09 7.16 12.19
N VAL A 176 5.00 8.48 12.01
CA VAL A 176 5.26 9.16 10.74
C VAL A 176 6.30 10.25 11.01
N ILE A 177 7.43 10.15 10.32
CA ILE A 177 8.58 11.04 10.45
C ILE A 177 8.53 12.03 9.29
N PRO A 178 8.52 13.34 9.56
CA PRO A 178 8.52 14.36 8.52
C PRO A 178 9.85 14.35 7.76
N LYS A 179 9.82 14.76 6.50
CA LYS A 179 11.03 15.09 5.75
C LYS A 179 11.70 16.29 6.43
N LEU A 180 12.98 16.19 6.77
CA LEU A 180 13.76 17.35 7.21
C LEU A 180 13.85 18.33 6.03
N GLN A 181 13.22 19.50 6.19
CA GLN A 181 13.46 20.62 5.30
C GLN A 181 14.85 21.18 5.64
N SER A 182 15.70 21.35 4.63
CA SER A 182 16.92 22.14 4.76
C SER A 182 16.54 23.52 5.30
N GLN A 183 16.97 23.83 6.52
CA GLN A 183 16.81 25.15 7.09
C GLN A 183 17.61 26.15 6.22
N PRO A 184 17.02 27.29 5.81
CA PRO A 184 17.69 28.27 4.96
C PRO A 184 18.89 28.92 5.66
#